data_AF-A0A8C5Q287-F1
#
_entry.id   AF-A0A8C5Q287-F1
#
_cell.length_a   1.000
_cell.length_b   1.000
_cell.length_c   1.000
_cell.angle_alpha   90.00
_cell.angle_beta   90.00
_cell.angle_gamma   90.00
#
_symmetry.space_group_name_H-M   'P 1'
#
loop_
_entity.id
_entity.type
_entity.pdbx_description
1 polymer ?
#
loop_
_entity_poly.entity_id
_entity_poly.type
_entity_poly.pdbx_seq_one_letter_code
_entity_poly.pdbx_strand_id
1 'polypeptide(L)'
;RTEQLIPISVPGHGLPQFISVCYVDGIEITRYSSDVGRAVPVAPWMKKLEDPDYWKRNTQLYKGNKAGYKQGMKILMNSFNHTRGFHIGQRMFGCELRGDGSTRGYDQFGYDGKDHMVLDPERWVYYALVDQAQVTTQKWNSPEERAGERSKNYMENICIPWLRKYLVYGEEELERRVHPEVKVSDQNVNGVTKLHCQVYGFYPRDVDVKWEKNGIDVLSYEAKHVLPNSDGTYQIRVTVEVAAEDREGHSCHVDHASLEETLIVKWGKSHQRWERHRNQGGLNVVRILWFHRQRHGFTYYTEGLCWDKKSFSPFSVFIISR
;
A
#
# COMPACT_ATOMS: atom_id res chain seq x y z
N ARG A 1 -9.56 -0.38 7.54
CA ARG A 1 -9.40 1.06 7.16
C ARG A 1 -8.59 1.79 8.23
N THR A 2 -7.58 2.54 7.84
CA THR A 2 -6.73 3.33 8.73
C THR A 2 -6.64 4.76 8.21
N GLU A 3 -6.64 5.74 9.09
CA GLU A 3 -6.42 7.13 8.76
C GLU A 3 -5.29 7.69 9.64
N GLN A 4 -4.30 8.29 8.99
CA GLN A 4 -3.15 8.89 9.64
C GLN A 4 -3.17 10.39 9.43
N LEU A 5 -3.07 11.14 10.52
CA LEU A 5 -3.06 12.61 10.53
C LEU A 5 -1.75 13.08 11.12
N ILE A 6 -1.06 13.96 10.41
CA ILE A 6 0.31 14.38 10.71
C ILE A 6 0.39 15.91 10.72
N PRO A 7 0.10 16.56 11.85
CA PRO A 7 0.41 17.98 12.04
C PRO A 7 1.88 18.23 12.35
N ILE A 8 2.40 19.32 11.82
CA ILE A 8 3.81 19.75 11.97
C ILE A 8 3.86 21.15 12.60
N SER A 9 4.71 21.35 13.61
CA SER A 9 4.77 22.59 14.40
C SER A 9 5.27 23.81 13.59
N VAL A 10 6.27 23.61 12.75
CA VAL A 10 6.89 24.66 11.93
C VAL A 10 6.91 24.22 10.47
N PRO A 11 6.32 25.00 9.54
CA PRO A 11 6.52 24.78 8.12
C PRO A 11 7.98 25.14 7.77
N GLY A 12 8.79 24.13 7.48
CA GLY A 12 10.18 24.29 7.07
C GLY A 12 10.66 22.97 6.46
N HIS A 13 11.50 23.04 5.42
CA HIS A 13 12.04 21.89 4.67
C HIS A 13 11.11 21.23 3.63
N GLY A 14 10.15 21.96 3.07
CA GLY A 14 9.28 21.45 1.99
C GLY A 14 8.20 20.47 2.45
N LEU A 15 7.92 20.41 3.75
CA LEU A 15 6.82 19.64 4.32
C LEU A 15 5.58 20.52 4.59
N PRO A 16 4.37 20.06 4.26
CA PRO A 16 3.13 20.75 4.59
C PRO A 16 2.88 20.77 6.10
N GLN A 17 2.21 21.81 6.60
CA GLN A 17 1.82 21.93 8.02
C GLN A 17 0.90 20.80 8.50
N PHE A 18 0.15 20.19 7.58
CA PHE A 18 -0.77 19.11 7.90
C PHE A 18 -0.94 18.15 6.72
N ILE A 19 -0.78 16.86 7.01
CA ILE A 19 -1.05 15.77 6.07
C ILE A 19 -2.14 14.88 6.67
N SER A 20 -3.03 14.39 5.81
CA SER A 20 -3.91 13.27 6.12
C SER A 20 -3.79 12.22 5.03
N VAL A 21 -3.68 10.95 5.42
CA VAL A 21 -3.61 9.80 4.52
C VAL A 21 -4.59 8.75 5.00
N CYS A 22 -5.38 8.17 4.09
CA CYS A 22 -6.29 7.08 4.38
C CYS A 22 -5.85 5.81 3.65
N TYR A 23 -5.87 4.69 4.37
CA TYR A 23 -5.54 3.36 3.89
C TYR A 23 -6.73 2.39 4.01
N VAL A 24 -6.84 1.48 3.04
CA VAL A 24 -7.67 0.28 3.10
C VAL A 24 -6.76 -0.89 2.76
N ASP A 25 -6.65 -1.85 3.69
CA ASP A 25 -5.78 -3.03 3.59
C ASP A 25 -4.35 -2.71 3.11
N GLY A 26 -3.76 -1.66 3.68
CA GLY A 26 -2.40 -1.20 3.36
C GLY A 26 -2.26 -0.39 2.07
N ILE A 27 -3.31 -0.27 1.25
CA ILE A 27 -3.33 0.57 0.05
C ILE A 27 -3.72 1.99 0.41
N GLU A 28 -2.94 2.98 -0.02
CA GLU A 28 -3.29 4.39 0.12
C GLU A 28 -4.43 4.77 -0.85
N ILE A 29 -5.57 5.13 -0.30
CA ILE A 29 -6.78 5.41 -1.09
C ILE A 29 -7.01 6.90 -1.29
N THR A 30 -6.72 7.73 -0.29
CA THR A 30 -6.89 9.18 -0.34
C THR A 30 -5.77 9.90 0.39
N ARG A 31 -5.46 11.12 -0.08
CA ARG A 31 -4.49 12.01 0.54
C ARG A 31 -5.00 13.44 0.59
N TYR A 32 -4.71 14.12 1.69
CA TYR A 32 -4.83 15.57 1.82
C TYR A 32 -3.47 16.13 2.26
N SER A 33 -3.07 17.25 1.66
CA SER A 33 -1.95 18.08 2.11
C SER A 33 -2.42 19.51 2.23
N SER A 34 -1.95 20.20 3.27
CA SER A 34 -2.26 21.61 3.49
C SER A 34 -1.73 22.55 2.40
N ASP A 35 -0.75 22.11 1.60
CA ASP A 35 -0.20 22.90 0.49
C ASP A 35 -1.15 22.90 -0.70
N VAL A 36 -1.79 21.75 -0.96
CA VAL A 36 -2.77 21.60 -2.04
C VAL A 36 -4.17 22.06 -1.57
N GLY A 37 -4.47 21.89 -0.28
CA GLY A 37 -5.72 22.35 0.32
C GLY A 37 -6.97 21.57 -0.14
N ARG A 38 -6.80 20.35 -0.68
CA ARG A 38 -7.89 19.45 -1.07
C ARG A 38 -7.54 17.98 -0.84
N ALA A 39 -8.57 17.17 -0.58
CA ALA A 39 -8.45 15.72 -0.59
C ALA A 39 -8.46 15.23 -2.03
N VAL A 40 -7.56 14.31 -2.37
CA VAL A 40 -7.46 13.72 -3.71
C VAL A 40 -7.48 12.20 -3.63
N PRO A 41 -8.05 11.53 -4.65
CA PRO A 41 -7.91 10.08 -4.80
C PRO A 41 -6.47 9.73 -5.16
N VAL A 42 -5.95 8.66 -4.54
CA VAL A 42 -4.62 8.12 -4.82
C VAL A 42 -4.74 6.79 -5.54
N ALA A 43 -5.51 5.86 -4.98
CA ALA A 43 -5.79 4.58 -5.63
C ALA A 43 -6.63 4.77 -6.92
N PRO A 44 -6.34 4.03 -8.01
CA PRO A 44 -7.09 4.13 -9.27
C PRO A 44 -8.60 3.94 -9.10
N TRP A 45 -9.02 2.98 -8.27
CA TRP A 45 -10.43 2.70 -8.03
C TRP A 45 -11.15 3.81 -7.24
N MET A 46 -10.43 4.61 -6.45
CA MET A 46 -11.00 5.81 -5.83
C MET A 46 -11.30 6.92 -6.84
N LYS A 47 -10.69 6.90 -8.03
CA LYS A 47 -11.05 7.85 -9.10
C LYS A 47 -12.42 7.53 -9.69
N LYS A 48 -12.86 6.26 -9.63
CA LYS A 48 -14.22 5.84 -10.02
C LYS A 48 -15.29 6.44 -9.07
N LEU A 49 -14.90 6.83 -7.87
CA LEU A 49 -15.77 7.57 -6.94
C LEU A 49 -15.85 9.03 -7.39
N GLU A 50 -16.71 9.30 -8.37
CA GLU A 50 -16.90 10.63 -8.97
C GLU A 50 -17.83 11.55 -8.15
N ASP A 51 -18.33 11.11 -6.99
CA ASP A 51 -19.21 11.90 -6.11
C ASP A 51 -18.50 13.20 -5.65
N PRO A 52 -18.86 14.38 -6.20
CA PRO A 52 -18.19 15.63 -5.86
C PRO A 52 -18.48 16.05 -4.42
N ASP A 53 -19.64 15.67 -3.87
CA ASP A 53 -20.03 16.01 -2.51
C ASP A 53 -19.20 15.22 -1.49
N TYR A 54 -18.86 13.97 -1.79
CA TYR A 54 -17.90 13.20 -0.98
C TYR A 54 -16.55 13.94 -0.86
N TRP A 55 -15.96 14.34 -1.99
CA TRP A 55 -14.65 15.01 -2.01
C TRP A 55 -14.67 16.39 -1.37
N LYS A 56 -15.74 17.15 -1.63
CA LYS A 56 -15.97 18.45 -1.01
C LYS A 56 -16.11 18.33 0.50
N ARG A 57 -16.93 17.40 0.98
CA ARG A 57 -17.15 17.16 2.42
C ARG A 57 -15.85 16.75 3.13
N ASN A 58 -15.12 15.78 2.58
CA ASN A 58 -13.85 15.35 3.18
C ASN A 58 -12.80 16.48 3.16
N THR A 59 -12.72 17.25 2.07
CA THR A 59 -11.84 18.43 2.01
C THR A 59 -12.15 19.45 3.10
N GLN A 60 -13.43 19.76 3.33
CA GLN A 60 -13.82 20.68 4.41
C GLN A 60 -13.52 20.11 5.79
N LEU A 61 -13.75 18.80 5.98
CA LEU A 61 -13.40 18.10 7.22
C LEU A 61 -11.90 18.20 7.52
N TYR A 62 -11.03 17.98 6.53
CA TYR A 62 -9.58 18.11 6.70
C TYR A 62 -9.13 19.55 6.95
N LYS A 63 -9.77 20.54 6.32
CA LYS A 63 -9.52 21.96 6.62
C LYS A 63 -9.91 22.31 8.05
N GLY A 64 -11.05 21.81 8.53
CA GLY A 64 -11.48 21.97 9.93
C GLY A 64 -10.49 21.30 10.90
N ASN A 65 -10.12 20.05 10.61
CA ASN A 65 -9.13 19.30 11.40
C ASN A 65 -7.80 20.03 11.50
N LYS A 66 -7.30 20.64 10.41
CA LYS A 66 -6.05 21.42 10.43
C LYS A 66 -6.03 22.46 11.55
N ALA A 67 -7.13 23.19 11.76
CA ALA A 67 -7.23 24.19 12.82
C ALA A 67 -7.19 23.55 14.22
N GLY A 68 -7.94 22.46 14.41
CA GLY A 68 -7.94 21.68 15.66
C GLY A 68 -6.56 21.12 16.00
N TYR A 69 -5.87 20.51 15.03
CA TYR A 69 -4.53 19.97 15.24
C TYR A 69 -3.46 21.05 15.44
N LYS A 70 -3.62 22.23 14.82
CA LYS A 70 -2.73 23.37 15.12
C LYS A 70 -2.82 23.77 16.60
N GLN A 71 -4.03 23.77 17.18
CA GLN A 71 -4.20 24.04 18.61
C GLN A 71 -3.72 22.88 19.46
N GLY A 72 -4.00 21.63 19.05
CA GLY A 72 -3.51 20.42 19.71
C GLY A 72 -1.98 20.38 19.78
N MET A 73 -1.29 20.76 18.71
CA MET A 73 0.18 20.85 18.69
C MET A 73 0.72 21.86 19.70
N LYS A 74 0.05 23.00 19.92
CA LYS A 74 0.48 23.95 20.95
C LYS A 74 0.35 23.36 22.36
N ILE A 75 -0.75 22.66 22.63
CA ILE A 75 -0.97 21.98 23.92
C ILE A 75 0.11 20.92 24.15
N LEU A 76 0.38 20.11 23.11
CA LEU A 76 1.37 19.05 23.14
C LEU A 76 2.79 19.60 23.32
N MET A 77 3.19 20.63 22.57
CA MET A 77 4.49 21.28 22.77
C MET A 77 4.63 21.85 24.18
N ASN A 78 3.59 22.52 24.68
CA ASN A 78 3.60 23.09 26.02
C ASN A 78 3.75 22.03 27.13
N SER A 79 3.13 20.85 26.99
CA SER A 79 3.26 19.80 28.00
C SER A 79 4.68 19.21 28.09
N PHE A 80 5.48 19.37 27.04
CA PHE A 80 6.91 19.04 27.02
C PHE A 80 7.83 20.25 27.25
N ASN A 81 7.28 21.43 27.59
CA ASN A 81 8.02 22.69 27.70
C ASN A 81 8.78 23.09 26.43
N HIS A 82 8.33 22.63 25.27
CA HIS A 82 8.89 22.99 23.98
C HIS A 82 8.35 24.36 23.53
N THR A 83 9.25 25.33 23.32
CA THR A 83 8.88 26.70 22.91
C THR A 83 9.20 27.00 21.45
N ARG A 84 10.15 26.26 20.87
CA ARG A 84 10.65 26.37 19.49
C ARG A 84 11.11 24.98 19.03
N GLY A 85 11.33 24.84 17.74
CA GLY A 85 11.82 23.59 17.15
C GLY A 85 10.80 22.92 16.24
N PHE A 86 11.30 21.97 15.47
CA PHE A 86 10.49 21.13 14.59
C PHE A 86 9.99 19.94 15.38
N HIS A 87 8.66 19.82 15.46
CA HIS A 87 7.98 18.75 16.17
C HIS A 87 6.84 18.20 15.31
N ILE A 88 6.60 16.90 15.46
CA ILE A 88 5.58 16.19 14.72
C ILE A 88 4.60 15.56 15.71
N GLY A 89 3.32 15.88 15.54
CA GLY A 89 2.24 15.09 16.12
C GLY A 89 1.77 14.04 15.13
N GLN A 90 1.33 12.89 15.61
CA GLN A 90 0.74 11.84 14.79
C GLN A 90 -0.53 11.35 15.48
N ARG A 91 -1.61 11.20 14.71
CA ARG A 91 -2.78 10.42 15.13
C ARG A 91 -3.01 9.33 14.10
N MET A 92 -3.17 8.11 14.56
CA MET A 92 -3.51 6.96 13.74
C MET A 92 -4.77 6.33 14.31
N PHE A 93 -5.85 6.33 13.53
CA PHE A 93 -7.13 5.82 13.97
C PHE A 93 -7.83 5.09 12.84
N GLY A 94 -8.67 4.12 13.18
CA GLY A 94 -9.27 3.29 12.16
C GLY A 94 -10.17 2.22 12.72
N CYS A 95 -10.74 1.48 11.78
CA CYS A 95 -11.60 0.35 12.05
C CYS A 95 -11.19 -0.86 11.22
N GLU A 96 -11.32 -2.02 11.82
CA GLU A 96 -11.12 -3.34 11.22
C GLU A 96 -12.48 -4.03 11.13
N LEU A 97 -12.74 -4.67 9.99
CA LEU A 97 -13.83 -5.61 9.81
C LEU A 97 -13.18 -6.97 9.52
N ARG A 98 -13.42 -7.94 10.39
CA ARG A 98 -12.82 -9.28 10.29
C ARG A 98 -13.74 -10.23 9.53
N GLY A 99 -13.19 -11.37 9.09
CA GLY A 99 -13.93 -12.38 8.32
C GLY A 99 -15.10 -13.01 9.08
N ASP A 100 -15.06 -13.03 10.40
CA ASP A 100 -16.17 -13.47 11.27
C ASP A 100 -17.25 -12.38 11.47
N GLY A 101 -17.10 -11.22 10.83
CA GLY A 101 -17.99 -10.07 10.97
C GLY A 101 -17.71 -9.21 12.20
N SER A 102 -16.78 -9.60 13.07
CA SER A 102 -16.40 -8.80 14.23
C SER A 102 -15.70 -7.51 13.80
N THR A 103 -15.91 -6.45 14.58
CA THR A 103 -15.33 -5.14 14.31
C THR A 103 -14.46 -4.67 15.44
N ARG A 104 -13.35 -4.01 15.11
CA ARG A 104 -12.46 -3.38 16.10
C ARG A 104 -12.20 -1.94 15.70
N GLY A 105 -12.21 -1.04 16.68
CA GLY A 105 -11.75 0.33 16.51
C GLY A 105 -10.40 0.54 17.21
N TYR A 106 -9.63 1.52 16.77
CA TYR A 106 -8.46 2.00 17.49
C TYR A 106 -8.22 3.48 17.22
N ASP A 107 -7.59 4.15 18.18
CA ASP A 107 -7.17 5.54 18.06
C ASP A 107 -5.91 5.74 18.91
N GLN A 108 -4.83 6.16 18.27
CA GLN A 108 -3.50 6.23 18.84
C GLN A 108 -2.86 7.57 18.49
N PHE A 109 -2.15 8.13 19.45
CA PHE A 109 -1.46 9.40 19.32
C PHE A 109 0.01 9.24 19.63
N GLY A 110 0.84 9.82 18.77
CA GLY A 110 2.29 9.89 18.94
C GLY A 110 2.79 11.33 18.87
N TYR A 111 3.94 11.56 19.51
CA TYR A 111 4.66 12.82 19.51
C TYR A 111 6.15 12.58 19.30
N ASP A 112 6.74 13.25 18.31
CA ASP A 112 8.15 13.12 17.92
C ASP A 112 8.60 11.64 17.75
N GLY A 113 7.71 10.83 17.15
CA GLY A 113 7.96 9.42 16.86
C GLY A 113 7.80 8.47 18.05
N LYS A 114 7.31 8.94 19.21
CA LYS A 114 7.06 8.12 20.39
C LYS A 114 5.57 8.08 20.72
N ASP A 115 5.12 6.96 21.27
CA ASP A 115 3.75 6.79 21.73
C ASP A 115 3.42 7.79 22.85
N HIS A 116 2.25 8.42 22.79
CA HIS A 116 1.83 9.48 23.70
C HIS A 116 0.56 9.12 24.48
N MET A 117 -0.50 8.71 23.77
CA MET A 117 -1.74 8.22 24.37
C MET A 117 -2.50 7.29 23.43
N VAL A 118 -3.34 6.43 23.97
CA VAL A 118 -4.07 5.41 23.23
C VAL A 118 -5.49 5.22 23.76
N LEU A 119 -6.42 4.93 22.87
CA LEU A 119 -7.78 4.50 23.21
C LEU A 119 -7.80 3.00 23.51
N ASP A 120 -8.33 2.63 24.67
CA ASP A 120 -8.72 1.25 24.95
C ASP A 120 -10.03 0.94 24.24
N PRO A 121 -10.03 0.00 23.28
CA PRO A 121 -11.21 -0.28 22.47
C PRO A 121 -12.28 -1.11 23.20
N GLU A 122 -11.96 -1.72 24.34
CA GLU A 122 -12.93 -2.47 25.15
C GLU A 122 -13.71 -1.52 26.05
N ARG A 123 -12.99 -0.62 26.73
CA ARG A 123 -13.57 0.31 27.70
C ARG A 123 -13.97 1.66 27.10
N TRP A 124 -13.46 1.97 25.90
CA TRP A 124 -13.63 3.27 25.24
C TRP A 124 -13.16 4.44 26.10
N VAL A 125 -11.97 4.30 26.70
CA VAL A 125 -11.31 5.34 27.49
C VAL A 125 -9.88 5.54 27.01
N TYR A 126 -9.38 6.77 27.11
CA TYR A 126 -8.01 7.09 26.72
C TYR A 126 -7.04 6.88 27.89
N TYR A 127 -5.93 6.20 27.63
CA TYR A 127 -4.83 6.04 28.57
C TYR A 127 -3.63 6.89 28.16
N ALA A 128 -3.01 7.53 29.15
CA ALA A 128 -1.74 8.23 28.99
C ALA A 128 -0.61 7.19 28.97
N LEU A 129 0.25 7.25 27.96
CA LEU A 129 1.46 6.41 27.89
C LEU A 129 2.70 7.15 28.42
N VAL A 130 2.57 8.45 28.62
CA VAL A 130 3.58 9.34 29.22
C VAL A 130 2.91 10.34 30.16
N ASP A 131 3.66 10.86 31.13
CA ASP A 131 3.13 11.80 32.12
C ASP A 131 2.55 13.07 31.50
N GLN A 132 3.15 13.55 30.41
CA GLN A 132 2.72 14.73 29.67
C GLN A 132 1.33 14.55 29.01
N ALA A 133 0.80 13.34 28.94
CA ALA A 133 -0.52 13.04 28.39
C ALA A 133 -1.62 12.99 29.47
N GLN A 134 -1.29 12.92 30.76
CA GLN A 134 -2.26 12.67 31.85
C GLN A 134 -3.39 13.71 31.90
N VAL A 135 -3.05 15.00 31.82
CA VAL A 135 -4.05 16.08 31.85
C VAL A 135 -5.00 15.99 30.65
N THR A 136 -4.47 15.66 29.48
CA THR A 136 -5.27 15.52 28.25
C THR A 136 -6.22 14.33 28.37
N THR A 137 -5.76 13.17 28.83
CA THR A 137 -6.61 11.98 28.93
C THR A 137 -7.65 12.12 30.05
N GLN A 138 -7.32 12.73 31.18
CA GLN A 138 -8.30 13.07 32.22
C GLN A 138 -9.41 13.96 31.67
N LYS A 139 -9.05 15.02 30.93
CA LYS A 139 -10.02 15.89 30.29
C LYS A 139 -10.88 15.12 29.28
N TRP A 140 -10.27 14.31 28.42
CA TRP A 140 -10.98 13.58 27.36
C TRP A 140 -11.95 12.52 27.91
N ASN A 141 -11.61 11.92 29.05
CA ASN A 141 -12.44 10.94 29.73
C ASN A 141 -13.46 11.57 30.68
N SER A 142 -13.51 12.90 30.82
CA SER A 142 -14.46 13.54 31.72
C SER A 142 -15.90 13.40 31.21
N PRO A 143 -16.91 13.44 32.10
CA PRO A 143 -18.32 13.39 31.72
C PRO A 143 -18.76 14.49 30.75
N GLU A 144 -18.07 15.64 30.76
CA GLU A 144 -18.33 16.76 29.86
C GLU A 144 -17.81 16.49 28.45
N GLU A 145 -16.62 15.91 28.30
CA GLU A 145 -15.99 15.71 27.00
C GLU A 145 -16.32 14.38 26.34
N ARG A 146 -16.37 13.28 27.12
CA ARG A 146 -16.70 11.91 26.67
C ARG A 146 -16.10 11.56 25.30
N ALA A 147 -14.81 11.83 25.12
CA ALA A 147 -14.13 11.66 23.84
C ALA A 147 -14.14 10.19 23.38
N GLY A 148 -14.12 9.26 24.33
CA GLY A 148 -14.26 7.83 24.10
C GLY A 148 -15.56 7.45 23.39
N GLU A 149 -16.71 7.93 23.89
CA GLU A 149 -18.03 7.69 23.28
C GLU A 149 -18.12 8.27 21.86
N ARG A 150 -17.57 9.48 21.65
CA ARG A 150 -17.49 10.09 20.31
C ARG A 150 -16.67 9.25 19.35
N SER A 151 -15.55 8.70 19.83
CA SER A 151 -14.67 7.83 19.05
C SER A 151 -15.38 6.52 18.70
N LYS A 152 -16.07 5.90 19.68
CA LYS A 152 -16.91 4.71 19.46
C LYS A 152 -17.93 4.92 18.37
N ASN A 153 -18.72 5.99 18.48
CA ASN A 153 -19.76 6.32 17.50
C ASN A 153 -19.17 6.50 16.09
N TYR A 154 -18.04 7.20 15.97
CA TYR A 154 -17.35 7.31 14.69
C TYR A 154 -16.93 5.94 14.13
N MET A 155 -16.32 5.07 14.95
CA MET A 155 -15.83 3.77 14.47
C MET A 155 -16.98 2.87 14.00
N GLU A 156 -18.04 2.77 14.80
CA GLU A 156 -19.17 1.89 14.54
C GLU A 156 -20.07 2.40 13.41
N ASN A 157 -20.41 3.70 13.43
CA ASN A 157 -21.45 4.25 12.55
C ASN A 157 -20.92 5.00 11.32
N ILE A 158 -19.63 5.33 11.28
CA ILE A 158 -19.02 6.03 10.15
C ILE A 158 -17.94 5.15 9.53
N CYS A 159 -16.94 4.73 10.29
CA CYS A 159 -15.77 4.04 9.74
C CYS A 159 -16.14 2.70 9.10
N ILE A 160 -16.88 1.82 9.79
CA ILE A 160 -17.28 0.50 9.26
C ILE A 160 -18.18 0.62 8.01
N PRO A 161 -19.24 1.45 8.00
CA PRO A 161 -20.04 1.64 6.79
C PRO A 161 -19.24 2.16 5.59
N TRP A 162 -18.29 3.09 5.80
CA TRP A 162 -17.41 3.55 4.73
C TRP A 162 -16.41 2.48 4.30
N LEU A 163 -15.86 1.70 5.23
CA LEU A 163 -14.98 0.57 4.91
C LEU A 163 -15.70 -0.41 3.98
N ARG A 164 -16.94 -0.81 4.28
CA ARG A 164 -17.74 -1.68 3.41
C ARG A 164 -17.90 -1.10 1.99
N LYS A 165 -18.16 0.21 1.87
CA LYS A 165 -18.24 0.86 0.56
C LYS A 165 -16.92 0.81 -0.20
N TYR A 166 -15.81 1.10 0.48
CA TYR A 166 -14.47 1.04 -0.13
C TYR A 166 -14.11 -0.37 -0.59
N LEU A 167 -14.47 -1.41 0.18
CA LEU A 167 -14.26 -2.80 -0.22
C LEU A 167 -15.01 -3.13 -1.52
N VAL A 168 -16.25 -2.65 -1.69
CA VAL A 168 -17.00 -2.83 -2.94
C VAL A 168 -16.37 -2.06 -4.10
N TYR A 169 -15.94 -0.82 -3.91
CA TYR A 169 -15.32 -0.04 -4.98
C TYR A 169 -13.95 -0.58 -5.41
N GLY A 170 -13.20 -1.12 -4.45
CA GLY A 170 -11.84 -1.61 -4.64
C GLY A 170 -11.74 -3.11 -4.86
N GLU A 171 -12.84 -3.85 -4.92
CA GLU A 171 -12.89 -5.33 -4.93
C GLU A 171 -11.86 -5.94 -5.90
N GLU A 172 -11.93 -5.57 -7.18
CA GLU A 172 -11.02 -6.03 -8.23
C GLU A 172 -9.52 -5.85 -7.88
N GLU A 173 -9.16 -4.72 -7.29
CA GLU A 173 -7.77 -4.39 -6.95
C GLU A 173 -7.32 -4.97 -5.61
N LEU A 174 -8.22 -5.03 -4.63
CA LEU A 174 -7.96 -5.57 -3.29
C LEU A 174 -7.84 -7.10 -3.32
N GLU A 175 -8.67 -7.76 -4.14
CA GLU A 175 -8.67 -9.20 -4.32
C GLU A 175 -7.66 -9.68 -5.37
N ARG A 176 -7.05 -8.76 -6.13
CA ARG A 176 -5.96 -9.08 -7.05
C ARG A 176 -4.93 -9.98 -6.39
N ARG A 177 -4.41 -10.93 -7.16
CA ARG A 177 -3.29 -11.79 -6.79
C ARG A 177 -2.22 -11.67 -7.86
N VAL A 178 -0.99 -11.36 -7.46
CA VAL A 178 0.16 -11.36 -8.36
C VAL A 178 1.22 -12.30 -7.82
N HIS A 179 1.65 -13.23 -8.68
CA HIS A 179 2.63 -14.23 -8.33
C HIS A 179 4.01 -13.61 -8.09
N PRO A 180 4.74 -14.09 -7.07
CA PRO A 180 6.12 -13.70 -6.88
C PRO A 180 7.02 -14.21 -8.00
N GLU A 181 7.96 -13.36 -8.43
CA GLU A 181 9.16 -13.79 -9.12
C GLU A 181 10.27 -14.02 -8.10
N VAL A 182 11.05 -15.07 -8.30
CA VAL A 182 12.10 -15.49 -7.36
C VAL A 182 13.45 -15.58 -8.07
N LYS A 183 14.44 -14.89 -7.50
CA LYS A 183 15.84 -14.95 -7.92
C LYS A 183 16.70 -15.43 -6.77
N VAL A 184 17.35 -16.57 -6.98
CA VAL A 184 18.37 -17.10 -6.07
C VAL A 184 19.76 -16.73 -6.59
N SER A 185 20.61 -16.19 -5.72
CA SER A 185 21.99 -15.81 -6.04
C SER A 185 22.89 -16.02 -4.82
N ASP A 186 24.17 -16.25 -5.03
CA ASP A 186 25.17 -16.30 -3.96
C ASP A 186 26.15 -15.11 -4.00
N GLN A 187 26.70 -14.79 -2.84
CA GLN A 187 27.76 -13.81 -2.66
C GLN A 187 28.79 -14.36 -1.67
N ASN A 188 30.06 -14.42 -2.06
CA ASN A 188 31.15 -14.72 -1.13
C ASN A 188 31.69 -13.42 -0.52
N VAL A 189 31.70 -13.32 0.80
CA VAL A 189 32.24 -12.18 1.55
C VAL A 189 33.17 -12.72 2.63
N ASN A 190 34.47 -12.41 2.53
CA ASN A 190 35.50 -12.80 3.50
C ASN A 190 35.52 -14.31 3.83
N GLY A 191 35.30 -15.17 2.83
CA GLY A 191 35.30 -16.63 3.00
C GLY A 191 33.97 -17.23 3.46
N VAL A 192 33.00 -16.41 3.86
CA VAL A 192 31.62 -16.83 4.14
C VAL A 192 30.79 -16.69 2.87
N THR A 193 30.08 -17.74 2.47
CA THR A 193 29.15 -17.66 1.33
C THR A 193 27.76 -17.35 1.83
N LYS A 194 27.12 -16.34 1.25
CA LYS A 194 25.73 -15.97 1.53
C LYS A 194 24.86 -16.36 0.35
N LEU A 195 23.81 -17.11 0.61
CA LEU A 195 22.77 -17.39 -0.38
C LEU A 195 21.62 -16.40 -0.17
N HIS A 196 21.21 -15.72 -1.23
CA HIS A 196 20.15 -14.75 -1.23
C HIS A 196 18.97 -15.27 -2.05
N CYS A 197 17.79 -15.28 -1.43
CA CYS A 197 16.52 -15.45 -2.12
C CYS A 197 15.85 -14.08 -2.22
N GLN A 198 15.73 -13.55 -3.43
CA GLN A 198 15.03 -12.31 -3.72
C GLN A 198 13.66 -12.66 -4.28
N VAL A 199 12.61 -12.30 -3.56
CA VAL A 199 11.22 -12.50 -3.94
C VAL A 199 10.64 -11.13 -4.24
N TYR A 200 10.06 -10.92 -5.42
CA TYR A 200 9.60 -9.60 -5.86
C TYR A 200 8.40 -9.69 -6.79
N GLY A 201 7.70 -8.57 -6.95
CA GLY A 201 6.56 -8.47 -7.87
C GLY A 201 5.28 -9.10 -7.35
N PHE A 202 5.18 -9.44 -6.06
CA PHE A 202 4.01 -10.11 -5.50
C PHE A 202 3.00 -9.16 -4.86
N TYR A 203 1.75 -9.61 -4.81
CA TYR A 203 0.65 -8.97 -4.08
C TYR A 203 -0.40 -10.02 -3.69
N PRO A 204 -0.92 -10.06 -2.45
CA PRO A 204 -0.83 -9.05 -1.37
C PRO A 204 0.53 -8.99 -0.66
N ARG A 205 0.65 -8.10 0.35
CA ARG A 205 1.91 -7.84 1.06
C ARG A 205 2.46 -9.04 1.83
N ASP A 206 1.56 -9.86 2.38
CA ASP A 206 1.93 -10.95 3.28
C ASP A 206 2.48 -12.13 2.48
N VAL A 207 3.71 -12.53 2.81
CA VAL A 207 4.46 -13.60 2.18
C VAL A 207 5.28 -14.30 3.26
N ASP A 208 5.42 -15.62 3.15
CA ASP A 208 6.36 -16.40 3.95
C ASP A 208 7.48 -16.93 3.06
N VAL A 209 8.72 -16.74 3.49
CA VAL A 209 9.91 -17.06 2.69
C VAL A 209 10.95 -17.71 3.58
N LYS A 210 11.27 -18.96 3.29
CA LYS A 210 12.25 -19.73 4.07
C LYS A 210 13.30 -20.40 3.20
N TRP A 211 14.42 -20.72 3.83
CA TRP A 211 15.44 -21.58 3.26
C TRP A 211 15.30 -22.99 3.83
N GLU A 212 15.41 -23.98 2.97
CA GLU A 212 15.56 -25.37 3.35
C GLU A 212 16.84 -25.94 2.75
N LYS A 213 17.41 -26.92 3.45
CA LYS A 213 18.49 -27.76 2.96
C LYS A 213 18.08 -29.22 3.06
N ASN A 214 18.00 -29.90 1.91
CA ASN A 214 17.60 -31.31 1.84
C ASN A 214 16.28 -31.63 2.59
N GLY A 215 15.32 -30.70 2.57
CA GLY A 215 14.03 -30.84 3.25
C GLY A 215 14.02 -30.49 4.74
N ILE A 216 15.10 -29.88 5.25
CA ILE A 216 15.19 -29.40 6.63
C ILE A 216 15.27 -27.87 6.62
N ASP A 217 14.37 -27.23 7.36
CA ASP A 217 14.39 -25.78 7.56
C ASP A 217 15.73 -25.33 8.16
N VAL A 218 16.35 -24.30 7.56
CA VAL A 218 17.59 -23.71 8.08
C VAL A 218 17.32 -22.31 8.60
N LEU A 219 18.03 -21.96 9.69
CA LEU A 219 17.93 -20.62 10.25
C LEU A 219 18.42 -19.62 9.20
N SER A 220 17.51 -18.75 8.78
CA SER A 220 17.80 -17.71 7.80
C SER A 220 17.64 -16.33 8.43
N TYR A 221 18.39 -15.38 7.89
CA TYR A 221 18.31 -13.97 8.23
C TYR A 221 17.43 -13.29 7.18
N GLU A 222 16.18 -13.04 7.54
CA GLU A 222 15.27 -12.24 6.74
C GLU A 222 15.73 -10.77 6.70
N ALA A 223 15.51 -10.11 5.57
CA ALA A 223 15.45 -8.65 5.56
C ALA A 223 14.32 -8.22 6.49
N LYS A 224 14.60 -7.30 7.43
CA LYS A 224 13.68 -6.90 8.51
C LYS A 224 12.26 -6.52 8.06
N HIS A 225 12.05 -6.14 6.80
CA HIS A 225 10.77 -5.66 6.29
C HIS A 225 10.56 -6.04 4.83
N VAL A 226 9.32 -6.40 4.47
CA VAL A 226 8.80 -6.41 3.10
C VAL A 226 8.75 -4.97 2.59
N LEU A 227 9.37 -4.69 1.44
CA LEU A 227 9.48 -3.37 0.84
C LEU A 227 8.43 -3.17 -0.27
N PRO A 228 7.81 -1.99 -0.37
CA PRO A 228 6.86 -1.66 -1.43
C PRO A 228 7.56 -1.27 -2.74
N ASN A 229 6.93 -1.58 -3.87
CA ASN A 229 7.30 -1.11 -5.20
C ASN A 229 6.34 0.00 -5.68
N SER A 230 6.76 0.77 -6.67
CA SER A 230 5.96 1.89 -7.22
C SER A 230 4.72 1.44 -8.00
N ASP A 231 4.68 0.18 -8.44
CA ASP A 231 3.57 -0.44 -9.17
C ASP A 231 2.53 -1.09 -8.25
N GLY A 232 2.67 -0.92 -6.93
CA GLY A 232 1.76 -1.50 -5.93
C GLY A 232 2.02 -2.99 -5.65
N THR A 233 3.16 -3.54 -6.08
CA THR A 233 3.64 -4.87 -5.64
C THR A 233 4.66 -4.74 -4.51
N TYR A 234 5.14 -5.87 -4.00
CA TYR A 234 6.10 -5.94 -2.90
C TYR A 234 7.34 -6.74 -3.26
N GLN A 235 8.39 -6.58 -2.45
CA GLN A 235 9.62 -7.36 -2.53
C GLN A 235 10.20 -7.66 -1.14
N ILE A 236 10.89 -8.79 -1.01
CA ILE A 236 11.63 -9.20 0.19
C ILE A 236 12.90 -9.95 -0.22
N ARG A 237 13.92 -9.92 0.64
CA ARG A 237 15.13 -10.73 0.50
C ARG A 237 15.37 -11.54 1.77
N VAL A 238 15.57 -12.84 1.62
CA VAL A 238 15.92 -13.74 2.74
C VAL A 238 17.29 -14.37 2.47
N THR A 239 18.16 -14.34 3.48
CA THR A 239 19.57 -14.73 3.32
C THR A 239 19.96 -15.84 4.29
N VAL A 240 20.72 -16.81 3.84
CA VAL A 240 21.37 -17.81 4.72
C VAL A 240 22.88 -17.76 4.51
N GLU A 241 23.64 -17.94 5.59
CA GLU A 241 25.10 -18.07 5.54
C GLU A 241 25.48 -19.55 5.52
N VAL A 242 26.33 -19.93 4.58
CA VAL A 242 26.73 -21.32 4.34
C VAL A 242 28.24 -21.41 4.12
N ALA A 243 28.83 -22.55 4.49
CA ALA A 243 30.20 -22.87 4.11
C ALA A 243 30.30 -23.06 2.58
N ALA A 244 31.47 -22.80 2.00
CA ALA A 244 31.64 -22.83 0.55
C ALA A 244 31.42 -24.24 -0.05
N GLU A 245 31.70 -25.28 0.73
CA GLU A 245 31.50 -26.68 0.40
C GLU A 245 30.05 -27.15 0.57
N ASP A 246 29.21 -26.37 1.27
CA ASP A 246 27.91 -26.81 1.75
C ASP A 246 26.73 -26.15 1.02
N ARG A 247 26.97 -25.59 -0.18
CA ARG A 247 25.97 -24.83 -0.94
C ARG A 247 24.89 -25.71 -1.59
N GLU A 248 25.24 -26.93 -1.96
CA GLU A 248 24.31 -27.84 -2.62
C GLU A 248 23.15 -28.27 -1.69
N GLY A 249 22.02 -28.61 -2.30
CA GLY A 249 20.82 -29.04 -1.55
C GLY A 249 19.99 -27.89 -0.95
N HIS A 250 20.45 -26.65 -1.02
CA HIS A 250 19.69 -25.48 -0.59
C HIS A 250 18.59 -25.09 -1.59
N SER A 251 17.41 -24.78 -1.08
CA SER A 251 16.29 -24.25 -1.85
C SER A 251 15.54 -23.17 -1.08
N CYS A 252 15.13 -22.13 -1.81
CA CYS A 252 14.21 -21.11 -1.30
C CYS A 252 12.77 -21.56 -1.52
N HIS A 253 11.97 -21.49 -0.47
CA HIS A 253 10.55 -21.81 -0.47
C HIS A 253 9.76 -20.54 -0.22
N VAL A 254 8.73 -20.33 -1.03
CA VAL A 254 7.89 -19.13 -0.98
C VAL A 254 6.43 -19.56 -0.91
N ASP A 255 5.80 -19.22 0.21
CA ASP A 255 4.36 -19.38 0.42
C ASP A 255 3.70 -18.00 0.32
N HIS A 256 2.69 -17.92 -0.54
CA HIS A 256 2.03 -16.66 -0.84
C HIS A 256 0.59 -16.92 -1.27
N ALA A 257 -0.33 -16.02 -0.91
CA ALA A 257 -1.77 -16.17 -1.16
C ALA A 257 -2.17 -16.23 -2.66
N SER A 258 -1.25 -15.92 -3.57
CA SER A 258 -1.46 -16.10 -5.01
C SER A 258 -1.11 -17.49 -5.53
N LEU A 259 -0.42 -18.31 -4.74
CA LEU A 259 0.09 -19.62 -5.16
C LEU A 259 -0.83 -20.73 -4.67
N GLU A 260 -1.10 -21.73 -5.52
CA GLU A 260 -1.81 -22.95 -5.13
C GLU A 260 -0.92 -23.88 -4.30
N GLU A 261 0.38 -23.89 -4.61
CA GLU A 261 1.41 -24.68 -3.93
C GLU A 261 2.66 -23.83 -3.69
N THR A 262 3.46 -24.21 -2.68
CA THR A 262 4.72 -23.55 -2.34
C THR A 262 5.66 -23.47 -3.55
N LEU A 263 6.16 -22.28 -3.86
CA LEU A 263 7.14 -22.09 -4.93
C LEU A 263 8.55 -22.44 -4.43
N ILE A 264 9.16 -23.46 -5.02
CA ILE A 264 10.48 -23.97 -4.62
C ILE A 264 11.53 -23.64 -5.68
N VAL A 265 12.54 -22.85 -5.32
CA VAL A 265 13.67 -22.50 -6.20
C VAL A 265 14.97 -23.00 -5.62
N LYS A 266 15.54 -24.03 -6.25
CA LYS A 266 16.83 -24.61 -5.86
C LYS A 266 17.98 -23.66 -6.20
N TRP A 267 18.96 -23.59 -5.30
CA TRP A 267 20.23 -22.91 -5.58
C TRP A 267 20.90 -23.51 -6.84
N GLY A 268 21.53 -22.64 -7.64
CA GLY A 268 22.12 -23.01 -8.94
C GLY A 268 21.14 -23.08 -10.11
N LYS A 269 19.81 -23.03 -9.87
CA LYS A 269 18.80 -22.87 -10.93
C LYS A 269 18.16 -21.50 -10.83
N SER A 270 18.57 -20.56 -11.69
CA SER A 270 17.77 -19.35 -11.88
C SER A 270 16.50 -19.74 -12.64
N HIS A 271 15.32 -19.35 -12.13
CA HIS A 271 14.11 -19.41 -12.93
C HIS A 271 14.29 -18.40 -14.06
N GLN A 272 14.77 -18.87 -15.21
CA GLN A 272 14.64 -18.11 -16.45
C GLN A 272 13.13 -17.92 -16.64
N ARG A 273 12.71 -16.65 -16.58
CA ARG A 273 11.55 -16.07 -17.27
C ARG A 273 10.60 -17.13 -17.82
N TRP A 274 9.38 -17.22 -17.28
CA TRP A 274 8.26 -17.97 -17.88
C TRP A 274 8.27 -17.77 -19.41
N GLU A 275 8.87 -18.72 -20.13
CA GLU A 275 8.57 -18.90 -21.53
C GLU A 275 7.13 -19.35 -21.50
N ARG A 276 6.24 -18.49 -22.02
CA ARG A 276 4.86 -18.87 -22.35
C ARG A 276 4.93 -20.26 -22.96
N HIS A 277 4.46 -21.27 -22.22
CA HIS A 277 4.07 -22.54 -22.80
C HIS A 277 2.99 -22.22 -23.81
N ARG A 278 3.44 -22.01 -25.05
CA ARG A 278 2.58 -21.93 -26.23
C ARG A 278 2.00 -23.34 -26.33
N ASN A 279 0.72 -23.48 -25.97
CA ASN A 279 -0.04 -24.68 -26.28
C ASN A 279 0.28 -25.09 -27.72
N GLN A 280 0.75 -26.32 -27.88
CA GLN A 280 0.87 -26.96 -29.18
C GLN A 280 -0.55 -27.15 -29.71
N GLY A 281 -0.96 -26.26 -30.61
CA GLY A 281 -2.25 -26.34 -31.27
C GLY A 281 -2.66 -25.06 -31.99
N GLY A 282 -2.22 -24.89 -33.23
CA GLY A 282 -2.97 -24.13 -34.25
C GLY A 282 -2.51 -22.71 -34.59
N LEU A 283 -2.08 -22.56 -35.84
CA LEU A 283 -1.92 -21.35 -36.67
C LEU A 283 -0.78 -20.36 -36.35
N ASN A 284 0.29 -20.50 -37.14
CA ASN A 284 1.32 -19.47 -37.35
C ASN A 284 0.73 -18.26 -38.08
N VAL A 285 0.75 -17.08 -37.46
CA VAL A 285 0.65 -15.80 -38.18
C VAL A 285 2.05 -15.20 -38.23
N VAL A 286 2.69 -15.29 -39.40
CA VAL A 286 3.96 -14.60 -39.66
C VAL A 286 3.67 -13.12 -39.86
N ARG A 287 4.02 -12.27 -38.88
CA ARG A 287 4.10 -10.81 -39.10
C ARG A 287 5.44 -10.50 -39.78
N ILE A 288 5.41 -10.31 -41.10
CA ILE A 288 6.53 -9.75 -41.85
C ILE A 288 6.56 -8.23 -41.55
N LEU A 289 7.54 -7.79 -40.76
CA LEU A 289 7.84 -6.36 -40.57
C LEU A 289 8.72 -5.90 -41.74
N TRP A 290 8.14 -5.18 -42.69
CA TRP A 290 8.91 -4.42 -43.68
C TRP A 290 9.40 -3.13 -43.02
N PHE A 291 10.71 -3.02 -42.80
CA PHE A 291 11.35 -1.74 -42.50
C PHE A 291 11.65 -1.03 -43.81
N HIS A 292 10.81 -0.07 -44.20
CA HIS A 292 11.18 0.88 -45.26
C HIS A 292 11.78 2.12 -44.61
N ARG A 293 13.10 2.29 -44.79
CA ARG A 293 13.82 3.53 -44.48
C ARG A 293 13.71 4.44 -45.70
N GLN A 294 13.09 5.63 -45.59
CA GLN A 294 13.71 6.87 -46.08
C GLN A 294 12.95 8.17 -45.72
N ARG A 295 13.74 9.23 -45.88
CA ARG A 295 13.66 10.65 -45.48
C ARG A 295 12.40 11.42 -45.92
N HIS A 296 12.08 12.42 -45.09
CA HIS A 296 11.21 13.59 -45.29
C HIS A 296 9.71 13.44 -45.03
N GLY A 297 9.28 13.99 -43.87
CA GLY A 297 8.13 14.89 -43.77
C GLY A 297 6.72 14.30 -43.67
N PHE A 298 6.13 14.47 -42.47
CA PHE A 298 4.71 14.37 -42.10
C PHE A 298 4.15 12.98 -41.72
N THR A 299 3.66 12.90 -40.48
CA THR A 299 2.92 11.76 -39.91
C THR A 299 1.48 12.21 -39.66
N TYR A 300 0.51 11.48 -40.21
CA TYR A 300 -0.88 11.52 -39.77
C TYR A 300 -1.18 10.24 -38.98
N TYR A 301 -1.91 10.35 -37.88
CA TYR A 301 -2.45 9.23 -37.11
C TYR A 301 -3.95 9.10 -37.40
N THR A 302 -4.40 7.89 -37.71
CA THR A 302 -5.81 7.51 -37.58
C THR A 302 -5.88 6.17 -36.87
N GLU A 303 -6.53 6.17 -35.70
CA GLU A 303 -6.96 4.99 -34.97
C GLU A 303 -7.97 4.21 -35.82
N GLY A 304 -7.83 2.88 -35.83
CA GLY A 304 -8.76 1.98 -36.50
C GLY A 304 -8.84 0.66 -35.74
N LEU A 305 -9.89 0.53 -34.93
CA LEU A 305 -10.42 -0.74 -34.43
C LEU A 305 -10.70 -1.67 -35.62
N CYS A 306 -10.27 -2.93 -35.54
CA CYS A 306 -10.77 -3.96 -36.46
C CYS A 306 -11.45 -5.06 -35.66
N TRP A 307 -12.77 -5.01 -35.70
CA TRP A 307 -13.68 -6.08 -35.34
C TRP A 307 -13.72 -7.13 -36.46
N ASP A 308 -13.80 -8.38 -36.02
CA ASP A 308 -14.05 -9.57 -36.82
C ASP A 308 -15.39 -9.48 -37.56
N LYS A 309 -15.39 -9.68 -38.88
CA LYS A 309 -16.59 -10.06 -39.65
C LYS A 309 -16.25 -10.84 -40.93
N LYS A 310 -16.56 -12.14 -40.92
CA LYS A 310 -17.14 -12.82 -42.09
C LYS A 310 -18.52 -12.22 -42.37
N SER A 311 -18.66 -11.46 -43.45
CA SER A 311 -19.81 -11.43 -44.36
C SER A 311 -19.65 -10.30 -45.37
N PHE A 312 -19.59 -10.68 -46.64
CA PHE A 312 -19.56 -9.79 -47.80
C PHE A 312 -20.94 -9.15 -48.03
N SER A 313 -20.96 -7.86 -48.39
CA SER A 313 -21.81 -7.32 -49.45
C SER A 313 -21.26 -5.97 -49.95
N PRO A 314 -21.19 -5.70 -51.27
CA PRO A 314 -20.51 -4.53 -51.82
C PRO A 314 -21.50 -3.50 -52.39
N PHE A 315 -21.56 -2.26 -51.89
CA PHE A 315 -22.08 -1.13 -52.68
C PHE A 315 -21.50 0.22 -52.22
N SER A 316 -20.82 0.85 -53.17
CA SER A 316 -20.81 2.29 -53.50
C SER A 316 -20.26 3.35 -52.53
N VAL A 317 -19.17 3.95 -53.03
CA VAL A 317 -18.55 5.25 -52.73
C VAL A 317 -19.56 6.41 -52.70
N PHE A 318 -19.42 7.32 -51.72
CA PHE A 318 -19.56 8.78 -51.92
C PHE A 318 -18.65 9.57 -50.98
N ILE A 319 -17.83 10.43 -51.58
CA ILE A 319 -17.07 11.52 -50.96
C ILE A 319 -17.99 12.73 -50.89
N ILE A 320 -18.18 13.35 -49.72
CA ILE A 320 -18.50 14.79 -49.60
C ILE A 320 -17.78 15.36 -48.36
N SER A 321 -17.05 16.44 -48.59
CA SER A 321 -16.28 17.23 -47.63
C SER A 321 -17.16 17.99 -46.62
N ARG A 322 -16.71 18.06 -45.37
CA ARG A 322 -16.24 19.31 -44.74
C ARG A 322 -15.50 19.01 -43.45
#